data_AF-A0A1C6N3R5-F1
#
_entry.id   AF-A0A1C6N3R5-F1
#
_cell.length_a   1.000
_cell.length_b   1.000
_cell.length_c   1.000
_cell.angle_alpha   90.00
_cell.angle_beta   90.00
_cell.angle_gamma   90.00
#
_symmetry.space_group_name_H-M   'P 1'
#
loop_
_entity.id
_entity.type
_entity.pdbx_description
1 polymer ?
#
loop_
_entity_poly.entity_id
_entity_poly.type
_entity_poly.pdbx_seq_one_letter_code
_entity_poly.pdbx_strand_id
1 'polypeptide(L)'
;MNALPRLALLLAPLLLSACQQPPLHGSFHCPEQTQFSYNRQAQTVELHRGGNSYLGIMDEKRQLVWPKNENDHTLPDTFALSRKDPTLLTLYGGFAGKGLACTSDKVAAAQ
;
A
#
# COMPACT_ATOMS: atom_id res chain seq x y z
N MET A 1 59.01 -24.62 -18.47
CA MET A 1 58.28 -23.40 -18.85
C MET A 1 56.81 -23.67 -18.56
N ASN A 2 56.37 -23.43 -17.32
CA ASN A 2 55.02 -23.77 -16.90
C ASN A 2 54.11 -22.56 -17.10
N ALA A 3 53.18 -22.71 -18.04
CA ALA A 3 52.10 -21.77 -18.31
C ALA A 3 51.15 -21.68 -17.10
N LEU A 4 50.65 -20.47 -16.83
CA LEU A 4 49.31 -20.12 -16.31
C LEU A 4 49.37 -18.64 -15.87
N PRO A 5 48.36 -17.83 -16.22
CA PRO A 5 47.20 -17.78 -15.34
C PRO A 5 45.86 -17.79 -16.09
N ARG A 6 44.96 -18.66 -15.59
CA ARG A 6 43.53 -18.61 -15.87
C ARG A 6 42.96 -17.32 -15.27
N LEU A 7 42.70 -16.33 -16.11
CA LEU A 7 41.74 -15.25 -15.82
C LEU A 7 40.34 -15.86 -15.77
N ALA A 8 39.95 -16.36 -14.59
CA ALA A 8 38.57 -16.67 -14.28
C ALA A 8 37.84 -15.36 -13.96
N LEU A 9 37.29 -14.73 -14.99
CA LEU A 9 36.37 -13.59 -14.90
C LEU A 9 35.03 -14.11 -14.33
N LEU A 10 34.96 -14.36 -13.03
CA LEU A 10 33.70 -14.61 -12.31
C LEU A 10 33.10 -13.26 -11.90
N LEU A 11 32.62 -12.50 -12.89
CA LEU A 11 31.77 -11.33 -12.71
C LEU A 11 30.30 -11.75 -12.87
N ALA A 12 29.76 -12.34 -11.82
CA ALA A 12 28.31 -12.45 -11.63
C ALA A 12 28.03 -12.28 -10.14
N PRO A 13 27.51 -11.12 -9.73
CA PRO A 13 26.13 -11.14 -9.27
C PRO A 13 25.41 -9.80 -9.54
N LEU A 14 24.62 -9.72 -10.60
CA LEU A 14 23.72 -8.57 -10.85
C LEU A 14 22.34 -9.05 -11.29
N LEU A 15 21.77 -10.04 -10.60
CA LEU A 15 20.37 -10.44 -10.76
C LEU A 15 19.69 -10.72 -9.41
N LEU A 16 20.06 -9.96 -8.38
CA LEU A 16 19.12 -9.71 -7.27
C LEU A 16 18.25 -8.53 -7.68
N SER A 17 17.37 -8.76 -8.66
CA SER A 17 16.18 -7.94 -8.81
C SER A 17 15.40 -8.12 -7.52
N ALA A 18 15.66 -7.25 -6.54
CA ALA A 18 14.73 -7.00 -5.48
C ALA A 18 13.40 -6.71 -6.18
N CYS A 19 12.46 -7.66 -6.09
CA CYS A 19 11.06 -7.42 -6.39
C CYS A 19 10.60 -6.35 -5.40
N GLN A 20 10.95 -5.09 -5.68
CA GLN A 20 10.42 -3.94 -4.99
C GLN A 20 8.94 -3.96 -5.33
N GLN A 21 8.13 -4.41 -4.36
CA GLN A 21 6.69 -4.33 -4.50
C GLN A 21 6.37 -2.90 -4.93
N PRO A 22 5.64 -2.70 -6.04
CA PRO A 22 5.41 -1.38 -6.60
C PRO A 22 4.86 -0.48 -5.50
N PRO A 23 5.30 0.79 -5.37
CA PRO A 23 4.91 1.63 -4.25
C PRO A 23 3.39 1.64 -4.06
N LEU A 24 2.92 1.55 -2.82
CA LEU A 24 1.53 1.82 -2.51
C LEU A 24 1.34 3.30 -2.81
N HIS A 25 0.59 3.64 -3.85
CA HIS A 25 0.21 5.01 -4.17
C HIS A 25 -0.94 4.98 -5.16
N GLY A 26 -1.98 5.76 -4.90
CA GLY A 26 -3.16 5.87 -5.76
C GLY A 26 -4.46 5.79 -4.98
N SER A 27 -5.55 5.87 -5.75
CA SER A 27 -6.93 5.78 -5.28
C SER A 27 -7.49 4.38 -5.54
N PHE A 28 -8.32 3.92 -4.62
CA PHE A 28 -8.94 2.62 -4.60
C PHE A 28 -10.40 2.77 -4.22
N HIS A 29 -11.29 2.10 -4.93
CA HIS A 29 -12.70 2.00 -4.56
C HIS A 29 -12.97 0.69 -3.83
N CYS A 30 -13.55 0.79 -2.64
CA CYS A 30 -14.05 -0.33 -1.86
C CYS A 30 -15.60 -0.38 -1.97
N PRO A 31 -16.23 -1.48 -1.53
CA PRO A 31 -17.68 -1.55 -1.37
C PRO A 31 -18.27 -0.40 -0.54
N GLU A 32 -19.58 -0.21 -0.64
CA GLU A 32 -20.35 0.81 0.11
C GLU A 32 -19.95 2.26 -0.19
N GLN A 33 -19.57 2.57 -1.45
CA GLN A 33 -19.13 3.92 -1.86
C GLN A 33 -17.94 4.43 -1.03
N THR A 34 -17.11 3.50 -0.55
CA THR A 34 -15.91 3.84 0.21
C THR A 34 -14.76 4.06 -0.77
N GLN A 35 -14.08 5.20 -0.69
CA GLN A 35 -12.88 5.47 -1.48
C GLN A 35 -11.69 5.63 -0.55
N PHE A 36 -10.59 4.99 -0.92
CA PHE A 36 -9.34 5.00 -0.18
C PHE A 36 -8.24 5.55 -1.07
N SER A 37 -7.53 6.59 -0.62
CA SER A 37 -6.43 7.21 -1.35
C SER A 37 -5.18 7.23 -0.47
N TYR A 38 -4.06 6.75 -0.99
CA TYR A 38 -2.78 6.82 -0.28
C TYR A 38 -1.76 7.68 -1.00
N ASN A 39 -1.30 8.72 -0.31
CA ASN A 39 -0.21 9.59 -0.73
C ASN A 39 1.10 9.17 -0.06
N ARG A 40 2.00 8.55 -0.84
CA ARG A 40 3.30 8.09 -0.35
C ARG A 40 4.23 9.25 0.04
N GLN A 41 4.20 10.36 -0.68
CA GLN A 41 5.13 11.48 -0.45
C GLN A 41 4.86 12.14 0.91
N ALA A 42 3.59 12.30 1.25
CA ALA A 42 3.16 12.86 2.52
C ALA A 42 2.97 11.80 3.63
N GLN A 43 3.04 10.50 3.29
CA GLN A 43 2.66 9.39 4.16
C GLN A 43 1.23 9.52 4.72
N THR A 44 0.34 10.18 3.98
CA THR A 44 -1.05 10.41 4.38
C THR A 44 -2.00 9.49 3.64
N VAL A 45 -3.10 9.15 4.31
CA VAL A 45 -4.21 8.39 3.75
C VAL A 45 -5.48 9.21 3.86
N GLU A 46 -6.24 9.26 2.78
CA GLU A 46 -7.59 9.80 2.77
C GLU A 46 -8.60 8.68 2.60
N LEU A 47 -9.65 8.68 3.41
CA LEU A 47 -10.77 7.76 3.33
C LEU A 47 -12.06 8.56 3.19
N HIS A 48 -12.81 8.31 2.13
CA HIS A 48 -14.15 8.85 1.94
C HIS A 48 -15.16 7.73 2.18
N ARG A 49 -16.11 7.92 3.09
CA ARG A 49 -17.17 6.94 3.39
C ARG A 49 -18.41 7.64 3.90
N GLY A 50 -19.57 7.28 3.35
CA GLY A 50 -20.86 7.78 3.84
C GLY A 50 -20.97 9.32 3.82
N GLY A 51 -20.31 9.98 2.87
CA GLY A 51 -20.26 11.44 2.77
C GLY A 51 -19.23 12.14 3.67
N ASN A 52 -18.54 11.40 4.53
CA ASN A 52 -17.46 11.93 5.38
C ASN A 52 -16.09 11.64 4.77
N SER A 53 -15.13 12.51 5.05
CA SER A 53 -13.73 12.39 4.64
C SER A 53 -12.83 12.35 5.87
N TYR A 54 -11.97 11.36 5.96
CA TYR A 54 -11.06 11.14 7.07
C TYR A 54 -9.63 11.18 6.55
N LEU A 55 -8.76 11.91 7.25
CA LEU A 55 -7.34 12.01 6.94
C LEU A 55 -6.54 11.28 8.02
N GLY A 56 -5.76 10.29 7.62
CA GLY A 56 -4.93 9.45 8.46
C GLY A 56 -3.48 9.49 8.03
N ILE A 57 -2.63 8.85 8.82
CA ILE A 57 -1.19 8.79 8.58
C ILE A 57 -0.77 7.32 8.57
N MET A 58 0.17 6.98 7.70
CA MET A 58 0.78 5.66 7.70
C MET A 58 2.00 5.65 8.61
N ASP A 59 2.00 4.77 9.60
CA ASP A 59 3.14 4.59 10.48
C ASP A 59 4.28 3.81 9.80
N GLU A 60 5.41 3.70 10.50
CA GLU A 60 6.61 2.99 10.04
C GLU A 60 6.38 1.48 9.81
N LYS A 61 5.35 0.91 10.44
CA LYS A 61 4.95 -0.50 10.32
C LYS A 61 3.89 -0.71 9.24
N ARG A 62 3.57 0.32 8.45
CA ARG A 62 2.50 0.32 7.42
C ARG A 62 1.10 0.10 8.00
N GLN A 63 0.90 0.49 9.25
CA GLN A 63 -0.41 0.59 9.87
C GLN A 63 -0.94 2.00 9.63
N LEU A 64 -2.23 2.10 9.34
CA LEU A 64 -2.88 3.40 9.31
C LEU A 64 -3.27 3.79 10.70
N VAL A 65 -3.02 5.04 11.04
CA VAL A 65 -3.49 5.66 12.26
C VAL A 65 -4.40 6.82 11.88
N TRP A 66 -5.60 6.85 12.44
CA TRP A 66 -6.50 7.99 12.29
C TRP A 66 -6.30 8.94 13.47
N PRO A 67 -5.93 10.21 13.24
CA PRO A 67 -5.96 11.21 14.29
C PRO A 67 -7.41 11.32 14.77
N LYS A 68 -7.64 11.01 16.05
CA LYS A 68 -8.94 11.23 16.67
C LYS A 68 -9.24 12.71 16.67
N ASN A 69 -10.25 13.13 15.93
CA ASN A 69 -10.92 14.38 16.27
C ASN A 69 -11.80 14.10 17.49
N GLU A 70 -11.78 14.98 18.49
CA GLU A 70 -12.52 14.82 19.74
C GLU A 70 -14.04 14.63 19.56
N ASN A 71 -14.56 14.87 18.35
CA ASN A 71 -15.98 14.74 18.00
C ASN A 71 -16.29 13.57 17.05
N ASP A 72 -15.31 12.78 16.60
CA ASP A 72 -15.52 11.77 15.57
C ASP A 72 -15.29 10.36 16.11
N HIS A 73 -16.38 9.74 16.58
CA HIS A 73 -16.37 8.44 17.26
C HIS A 73 -16.44 7.24 16.31
N THR A 74 -16.37 7.48 14.99
CA THR A 74 -16.90 6.50 14.03
C THR A 74 -15.84 5.59 13.42
N LEU A 75 -14.57 6.01 13.43
CA LEU A 75 -13.46 5.19 12.94
C LEU A 75 -12.55 4.73 14.08
N PRO A 76 -12.19 3.44 14.13
CA PRO A 76 -11.21 2.92 15.06
C PRO A 76 -9.80 3.37 14.70
N ASP A 77 -8.95 3.42 15.71
CA ASP A 77 -7.68 4.13 15.68
C ASP A 77 -6.65 3.55 14.72
N THR A 78 -6.80 2.27 14.32
CA THR A 78 -5.78 1.56 13.55
C THR A 78 -6.32 0.50 12.59
N PHE A 79 -5.75 0.44 11.38
CA PHE A 79 -6.03 -0.57 10.36
C PHE A 79 -4.74 -1.09 9.72
N ALA A 80 -4.77 -2.35 9.26
CA ALA A 80 -3.69 -2.92 8.48
C ALA A 80 -4.03 -2.96 7.00
N LEU A 81 -3.01 -2.75 6.17
CA LEU A 81 -3.11 -2.86 4.71
C LEU A 81 -2.43 -4.15 4.25
N SER A 82 -3.13 -4.94 3.46
CA SER A 82 -2.51 -5.96 2.64
C SER A 82 -2.75 -5.65 1.19
N ARG A 83 -1.70 -5.75 0.38
CA ARG A 83 -1.83 -5.64 -1.07
C ARG A 83 -1.21 -6.88 -1.68
N LYS A 84 -2.04 -7.71 -2.29
CA LYS A 84 -1.60 -8.94 -2.97
C LYS A 84 -1.07 -8.64 -4.36
N ASP A 85 -1.68 -7.68 -5.06
CA ASP A 85 -1.30 -7.25 -6.41
C ASP A 85 -1.56 -5.74 -6.57
N PRO A 86 -1.07 -5.08 -7.64
CA PRO A 86 -1.21 -3.63 -7.81
C PRO A 86 -2.67 -3.14 -7.91
N THR A 87 -3.59 -4.04 -8.23
CA THR A 87 -5.00 -3.76 -8.51
C THR A 87 -5.86 -3.94 -7.28
N LEU A 88 -5.45 -4.78 -6.33
CA LEU A 88 -6.25 -5.19 -5.18
C LEU A 88 -5.57 -4.85 -3.86
N LEU A 89 -6.19 -3.93 -3.13
CA LEU A 89 -5.86 -3.59 -1.75
C LEU A 89 -6.90 -4.23 -0.83
N THR A 90 -6.50 -4.68 0.35
CA THR A 90 -7.42 -5.17 1.38
C THR A 90 -7.14 -4.48 2.69
N LEU A 91 -8.17 -3.86 3.25
CA LEU A 91 -8.16 -3.21 4.56
C LEU A 91 -8.56 -4.23 5.62
N TYR A 92 -7.86 -4.26 6.75
CA TYR A 92 -8.16 -5.14 7.87
C TYR A 92 -8.30 -4.37 9.18
N GLY A 93 -9.20 -4.85 10.03
CA GLY A 93 -9.52 -4.22 11.29
C GLY A 93 -10.61 -3.18 11.16
N GLY A 94 -11.03 -2.67 12.31
CA GLY A 94 -12.03 -1.62 12.40
C GLY A 94 -13.32 -1.85 11.63
N PHE A 95 -13.77 -0.86 10.84
CA PHE A 95 -14.98 -1.02 10.01
C PHE A 95 -14.82 -2.06 8.89
N ALA A 96 -13.60 -2.34 8.45
CA ALA A 96 -13.32 -3.37 7.46
C ALA A 96 -13.37 -4.78 8.08
N GLY A 97 -13.44 -4.89 9.41
CA GLY A 97 -13.57 -6.14 10.13
C GLY A 97 -12.49 -7.16 9.74
N LYS A 98 -12.92 -8.30 9.18
CA LYS A 98 -12.04 -9.38 8.75
C LYS A 98 -11.37 -9.16 7.38
N GLY A 99 -11.72 -8.10 6.67
CA GLY A 99 -11.17 -7.79 5.35
C GLY A 99 -12.17 -7.07 4.46
N LEU A 100 -11.80 -5.87 3.99
CA LEU A 100 -12.52 -5.14 2.96
C LEU A 100 -11.62 -5.00 1.74
N ALA A 101 -12.02 -5.61 0.62
CA ALA A 101 -11.29 -5.52 -0.63
C ALA A 101 -11.61 -4.21 -1.36
N CYS A 102 -10.58 -3.53 -1.85
CA CYS A 102 -10.66 -2.29 -2.60
C CYS A 102 -9.87 -2.43 -3.90
N THR A 103 -10.42 -1.91 -4.99
CA THR A 103 -9.84 -2.05 -6.34
C THR A 103 -9.22 -0.74 -6.77
N SER A 104 -8.03 -0.77 -7.36
CA SER A 104 -7.31 0.43 -7.79
C SER A 104 -7.93 1.07 -9.02
N ASP A 105 -8.06 2.39 -8.99
CA ASP A 105 -8.58 3.19 -10.12
C ASP A 105 -7.65 3.22 -11.33
N LYS A 106 -6.34 3.03 -11.10
CA LYS A 106 -5.34 3.07 -12.18
C LYS A 106 -5.47 1.93 -13.18
N VAL A 107 -6.20 0.87 -12.84
CA VAL A 107 -6.39 -0.30 -13.73
C VAL A 107 -7.53 -0.07 -14.72
N ALA A 108 -8.42 0.89 -14.44
CA ALA A 108 -9.48 1.27 -15.37
C ALA A 108 -8.98 2.14 -16.54
N ALA A 109 -7.73 2.62 -16.53
CA ALA A 109 -7.14 3.45 -17.57
C ALA A 109 -6.26 2.67 -18.57
N ALA A 110 -6.51 1.37 -18.74
CA ALA A 110 -5.90 0.54 -19.78
C ALA A 110 -6.99 -0.24 -20.53
N GLN A 111 -7.85 0.47 -21.23
CA GLN A 111 -8.64 -0.04 -22.35
C GLN A 111 -8.56 0.97 -23.49
#